data_AF-A0A6S4Q7I6-F1
#
_entry.id   AF-A0A6S4Q7I6-F1
#
_cell.length_a   1.000
_cell.length_b   1.000
_cell.length_c   1.000
_cell.angle_alpha   90.00
_cell.angle_beta   90.00
_cell.angle_gamma   90.00
#
_symmetry.space_group_name_H-M   'P 1'
#
loop_
_entity.id
_entity.type
_entity.pdbx_description
1 polymer ?
#
loop_
_entity_poly.entity_id
_entity_poly.type
_entity_poly.pdbx_seq_one_letter_code
_entity_poly.pdbx_strand_id
1 'polypeptide(L)'
;MKPRSDNLFHFTKSIDVLESILKTGFYARYCLEDIRWLNSDEDDFIAFPMVCFCDIPLSRATEHTAFYGSYGLGLTKDWGMRNNLNPVVYGTGSGLVRDAIHYFAELCRENKDGAVMHGSNLVKLSKPLSGEMQIGESLVEKDFYQENEWRFVSSSENEEEMLRQSDFLENREQHNKNAQVHNLKFSPSDIKYIPVIIEDA
;
A
#
# COMPACT_ATOMS: atom_id res chain seq x y z
N MET A 1 -24.42 4.78 -9.68
CA MET A 1 -23.57 3.81 -8.96
C MET A 1 -22.74 4.59 -7.93
N LYS A 2 -22.56 4.09 -6.70
CA LYS A 2 -21.67 4.76 -5.74
C LYS A 2 -20.23 4.73 -6.28
N PRO A 3 -19.45 5.83 -6.17
CA PRO A 3 -18.08 5.86 -6.68
C PRO A 3 -17.12 4.96 -5.89
N ARG A 4 -17.46 4.65 -4.64
CA ARG A 4 -16.70 3.80 -3.70
C ARG A 4 -17.55 2.67 -3.15
N SER A 5 -16.88 1.58 -2.79
CA SER A 5 -17.40 0.42 -2.08
C SER A 5 -17.58 0.72 -0.59
N ASP A 6 -18.52 0.02 0.04
CA ASP A 6 -18.68 -0.01 1.49
C ASP A 6 -17.72 -1.04 2.17
N ASN A 7 -16.82 -1.65 1.38
CA ASN A 7 -15.86 -2.70 1.77
C ASN A 7 -14.46 -2.39 1.25
N LEU A 8 -13.44 -2.99 1.87
CA LEU A 8 -12.04 -2.93 1.47
C LEU A 8 -11.64 -4.25 0.83
N PHE A 9 -11.03 -4.19 -0.34
CA PHE A 9 -10.60 -5.36 -1.10
C PHE A 9 -9.08 -5.45 -1.18
N HIS A 10 -8.55 -6.65 -0.99
CA HIS A 10 -7.18 -7.00 -1.31
C HIS A 10 -7.18 -8.03 -2.43
N PHE A 11 -6.36 -7.82 -3.47
CA PHE A 11 -6.25 -8.73 -4.61
C PHE A 11 -4.85 -9.33 -4.73
N THR A 12 -4.78 -10.56 -5.20
CA THR A 12 -3.55 -11.30 -5.45
C THR A 12 -3.66 -12.18 -6.69
N LYS A 13 -2.52 -12.42 -7.35
CA LYS A 13 -2.41 -13.30 -8.52
C LYS A 13 -2.37 -14.79 -8.15
N SER A 14 -2.17 -15.13 -6.88
CA SER A 14 -1.96 -16.50 -6.43
C SER A 14 -3.06 -16.96 -5.49
N ILE A 15 -3.72 -18.07 -5.83
CA ILE A 15 -4.69 -18.72 -4.97
C ILE A 15 -4.05 -19.20 -3.65
N ASP A 16 -2.80 -19.67 -3.69
CA ASP A 16 -2.06 -20.09 -2.49
C ASP A 16 -1.86 -18.93 -1.53
N VAL A 17 -1.64 -17.71 -2.04
CA VAL A 17 -1.56 -16.50 -1.22
C VAL A 17 -2.92 -16.18 -0.61
N LEU A 18 -4.02 -16.26 -1.36
CA LEU A 18 -5.37 -16.07 -0.80
C LEU A 18 -5.67 -17.10 0.30
N GLU A 19 -5.36 -18.38 0.07
CA GLU A 19 -5.52 -19.43 1.07
C GLU A 19 -4.69 -19.17 2.33
N SER A 20 -3.43 -18.73 2.14
CA SER A 20 -2.55 -18.36 3.25
C SER A 20 -3.14 -17.20 4.07
N ILE A 21 -3.69 -16.18 3.39
CA ILE A 21 -4.38 -15.05 4.03
C ILE A 21 -5.60 -15.54 4.82
N LEU A 22 -6.41 -16.44 4.26
CA LEU A 22 -7.58 -17.00 4.96
C LEU A 22 -7.19 -17.83 6.21
N LYS A 23 -6.04 -18.51 6.17
CA LYS A 23 -5.55 -19.33 7.29
C LYS A 23 -4.85 -18.50 8.35
N THR A 24 -4.12 -17.46 7.96
CA THR A 24 -3.15 -16.79 8.83
C THR A 24 -3.26 -15.27 8.92
N GLY A 25 -4.20 -14.64 8.20
CA GLY A 25 -4.33 -13.19 8.11
C GLY A 25 -3.40 -12.58 7.06
N PHE A 26 -3.39 -11.26 6.95
CA PHE A 26 -2.47 -10.58 6.03
C PHE A 26 -1.12 -10.37 6.68
N TYR A 27 -0.06 -10.54 5.91
CA TYR A 27 1.29 -10.14 6.28
C TYR A 27 1.67 -8.89 5.51
N ALA A 28 2.32 -7.95 6.18
CA ALA A 28 2.94 -6.82 5.50
C ALA A 28 3.98 -7.34 4.49
N ARG A 29 4.00 -6.71 3.32
CA ARG A 29 5.02 -6.95 2.29
C ARG A 29 5.65 -5.63 1.92
N TYR A 30 6.93 -5.67 1.55
CA TYR A 30 7.61 -4.51 1.03
C TYR A 30 7.07 -4.15 -0.36
N CYS A 31 6.61 -2.91 -0.46
CA CYS A 31 6.08 -2.30 -1.66
C CYS A 31 6.94 -1.09 -2.01
N LEU A 32 7.43 -1.05 -3.25
CA LEU A 32 8.27 0.02 -3.77
C LEU A 32 7.38 1.20 -4.20
N GLU A 33 7.59 2.36 -3.60
CA GLU A 33 6.86 3.60 -3.87
C GLU A 33 7.80 4.61 -4.55
N ASP A 34 7.27 5.30 -5.56
CA ASP A 34 7.94 6.42 -6.22
C ASP A 34 7.88 7.66 -5.31
N ILE A 35 9.04 8.21 -4.96
CA ILE A 35 9.16 9.39 -4.11
C ILE A 35 9.70 10.61 -4.86
N ARG A 36 9.94 10.52 -6.17
CA ARG A 36 10.39 11.66 -7.00
C ARG A 36 9.41 12.82 -6.96
N TRP A 37 8.11 12.53 -6.85
CA TRP A 37 7.07 13.56 -6.72
C TRP A 37 7.18 14.40 -5.43
N LEU A 38 7.98 13.96 -4.45
CA LEU A 38 8.30 14.70 -3.23
C LEU A 38 9.61 15.52 -3.36
N ASN A 39 10.21 15.63 -4.55
CA ASN A 39 11.50 16.26 -4.80
C ASN A 39 12.63 15.67 -3.93
N SER A 40 12.67 14.35 -3.81
CA SER A 40 13.82 13.66 -3.19
C SER A 40 15.04 13.76 -4.11
N ASP A 41 16.13 14.34 -3.63
CA ASP A 41 17.40 14.44 -4.37
C ASP A 41 18.26 13.17 -4.26
N GLU A 42 17.92 12.24 -3.36
CA GLU A 42 18.78 11.10 -3.01
C GLU A 42 18.32 9.75 -3.59
N ASP A 43 17.01 9.52 -3.66
CA ASP A 43 16.44 8.26 -4.11
C ASP A 43 15.16 8.52 -4.91
N ASP A 44 15.01 7.82 -6.03
CA ASP A 44 13.81 7.85 -6.86
C ASP A 44 12.67 7.01 -6.24
N PHE A 45 13.05 5.87 -5.65
CA PHE A 45 12.12 4.88 -5.11
C PHE A 45 12.56 4.39 -3.74
N ILE A 46 11.58 4.16 -2.86
CA ILE A 46 11.78 3.60 -1.53
C ILE A 46 10.74 2.52 -1.27
N ALA A 47 11.15 1.42 -0.63
CA ALA A 47 10.24 0.34 -0.27
C ALA A 47 9.84 0.39 1.21
N PHE A 48 8.55 0.17 1.46
CA PHE A 48 7.96 0.16 2.80
C PHE A 48 7.15 -1.12 3.04
N PRO A 49 7.14 -1.67 4.27
CA PRO A 49 6.30 -2.80 4.62
C PRO A 49 4.86 -2.32 4.86
N MET A 50 3.93 -2.80 4.05
CA MET A 50 2.53 -2.44 4.19
C MET A 50 1.58 -3.54 3.70
N VAL A 51 0.31 -3.40 4.03
CA VAL A 51 -0.78 -4.15 3.39
C VAL A 51 -1.72 -3.16 2.73
N CYS A 52 -1.85 -3.26 1.42
CA CYS A 52 -2.69 -2.37 0.62
C CYS A 52 -4.05 -3.02 0.35
N PHE A 53 -5.08 -2.19 0.40
CA PHE A 53 -6.45 -2.50 0.04
C PHE A 53 -6.97 -1.42 -0.89
N CYS A 54 -8.06 -1.68 -1.60
CA CYS A 54 -8.77 -0.69 -2.40
C CYS A 54 -10.26 -0.67 -2.00
N ASP A 55 -10.91 0.49 -2.07
CA ASP A 55 -12.36 0.59 -1.87
C ASP A 55 -13.14 0.76 -3.18
N ILE A 56 -12.62 0.19 -4.27
CA ILE A 56 -13.25 0.22 -5.59
C ILE A 56 -14.49 -0.70 -5.61
N PRO A 57 -15.65 -0.25 -6.16
CA PRO A 57 -16.77 -1.16 -6.41
C PRO A 57 -16.36 -2.31 -7.34
N LEU A 58 -16.77 -3.55 -7.05
CA LEU A 58 -16.38 -4.73 -7.86
C LEU A 58 -16.71 -4.59 -9.36
N SER A 59 -17.78 -3.88 -9.72
CA SER A 59 -18.15 -3.59 -11.10
C SER A 59 -17.15 -2.69 -11.86
N ARG A 60 -16.22 -2.06 -11.14
CA ARG A 60 -15.12 -1.23 -11.68
C ARG A 60 -13.76 -1.86 -11.42
N ALA A 61 -13.72 -3.07 -10.83
CA ALA A 61 -12.48 -3.69 -10.41
C ALA A 61 -11.74 -4.38 -11.57
N THR A 62 -12.33 -4.52 -12.76
CA THR A 62 -11.77 -5.31 -13.88
C THR A 62 -10.33 -4.91 -14.24
N GLU A 63 -10.05 -3.61 -14.39
CA GLU A 63 -8.69 -3.12 -14.67
C GLU A 63 -7.74 -3.36 -13.50
N HIS A 64 -8.22 -3.13 -12.27
CA HIS A 64 -7.46 -3.38 -11.05
C HIS A 64 -7.13 -4.88 -10.88
N THR A 65 -8.05 -5.77 -11.22
CA THR A 65 -7.88 -7.22 -11.07
C THR A 65 -7.03 -7.81 -12.19
N ALA A 66 -7.08 -7.25 -13.40
CA ALA A 66 -6.11 -7.58 -14.44
C ALA A 66 -4.67 -7.28 -13.97
N PHE A 67 -4.50 -6.19 -13.23
CA PHE A 67 -3.19 -5.77 -12.73
C PHE A 67 -2.73 -6.54 -11.49
N TYR A 68 -3.57 -6.60 -10.45
CA TYR A 68 -3.22 -7.13 -9.12
C TYR A 68 -3.59 -8.60 -8.90
N GLY A 69 -4.45 -9.14 -9.76
CA GLY A 69 -4.81 -10.55 -9.80
C GLY A 69 -6.31 -10.83 -9.60
N SER A 70 -6.68 -12.03 -10.01
CA SER A 70 -8.06 -12.51 -10.07
C SER A 70 -8.63 -12.96 -8.74
N TYR A 71 -7.81 -13.18 -7.72
CA TYR A 71 -8.24 -13.66 -6.41
C TYR A 71 -8.30 -12.50 -5.44
N GLY A 72 -9.43 -12.29 -4.78
CA GLY A 72 -9.56 -11.22 -3.80
C GLY A 72 -10.23 -11.63 -2.50
N LEU A 73 -10.06 -10.77 -1.50
CA LEU A 73 -10.74 -10.85 -0.21
C LEU A 73 -11.31 -9.47 0.12
N GLY A 74 -12.62 -9.41 0.32
CA GLY A 74 -13.35 -8.19 0.67
C GLY A 74 -13.79 -8.20 2.13
N LEU A 75 -13.29 -7.24 2.91
CA LEU A 75 -13.55 -7.06 4.34
C LEU A 75 -14.38 -5.80 4.58
N THR A 76 -15.10 -5.76 5.70
CA THR A 76 -15.85 -4.56 6.10
C THR A 76 -14.92 -3.35 6.32
N LYS A 77 -15.42 -2.15 5.99
CA LYS A 77 -14.73 -0.91 6.39
C LYS A 77 -14.58 -0.77 7.90
N ASP A 78 -15.57 -1.25 8.67
CA ASP A 78 -15.49 -1.26 10.14
C ASP A 78 -14.31 -2.10 10.65
N TRP A 79 -14.02 -3.24 10.01
CA TRP A 79 -12.80 -3.99 10.30
C TRP A 79 -11.54 -3.17 9.96
N GLY A 80 -11.50 -2.52 8.80
CA GLY A 80 -10.36 -1.69 8.40
C GLY A 80 -10.09 -0.56 9.41
N MET A 81 -11.13 0.17 9.80
CA MET A 81 -11.01 1.26 10.78
C MET A 81 -10.56 0.75 12.16
N ARG A 82 -11.10 -0.39 12.63
CA ARG A 82 -10.66 -1.00 13.90
C ARG A 82 -9.20 -1.45 13.90
N ASN A 83 -8.64 -1.72 12.72
CA ASN A 83 -7.24 -2.12 12.54
C ASN A 83 -6.35 -0.96 12.06
N ASN A 84 -6.81 0.29 12.17
CA ASN A 84 -6.06 1.50 11.81
C ASN A 84 -5.59 1.52 10.34
N LEU A 85 -6.37 0.94 9.43
CA LEU A 85 -6.17 1.18 8.00
C LEU A 85 -6.56 2.62 7.71
N ASN A 86 -5.74 3.30 6.91
CA ASN A 86 -5.96 4.69 6.53
C ASN A 86 -6.13 4.79 5.01
N PRO A 87 -7.10 5.61 4.51
CA PRO A 87 -7.11 5.97 3.11
C PRO A 87 -5.85 6.75 2.76
N VAL A 88 -5.30 6.51 1.58
CA VAL A 88 -4.12 7.23 1.09
C VAL A 88 -4.46 8.71 0.89
N VAL A 89 -3.53 9.57 1.30
CA VAL A 89 -3.57 11.02 1.04
C VAL A 89 -2.97 11.28 -0.33
N TYR A 90 -3.83 11.65 -1.27
CA TYR A 90 -3.41 11.92 -2.63
C TYR A 90 -3.00 13.38 -2.80
N GLY A 91 -1.87 13.61 -3.47
CA GLY A 91 -1.35 14.93 -3.79
C GLY A 91 -1.11 15.12 -5.29
N THR A 92 -1.15 16.37 -5.75
CA THR A 92 -0.55 16.72 -7.05
C THR A 92 0.95 16.93 -6.87
N GLY A 93 1.73 16.67 -7.92
CA GLY A 93 3.20 16.80 -7.89
C GLY A 93 3.73 18.23 -7.65
N SER A 94 2.86 19.23 -7.53
CA SER A 94 3.17 20.62 -7.18
C SER A 94 2.14 21.27 -6.25
N GLY A 95 1.38 20.45 -5.50
CA GLY A 95 0.29 20.92 -4.66
C GLY A 95 0.64 21.02 -3.17
N LEU A 96 -0.29 21.61 -2.41
CA LEU A 96 -0.15 21.86 -0.97
C LEU A 96 0.11 20.61 -0.14
N VAL A 97 -0.41 19.45 -0.56
CA VAL A 97 -0.13 18.16 0.11
C VAL A 97 1.35 17.83 0.02
N ARG A 98 1.95 17.94 -1.17
CA ARG A 98 3.39 17.71 -1.36
C ARG A 98 4.20 18.69 -0.53
N ASP A 99 3.86 19.98 -0.58
CA ASP A 99 4.61 21.02 0.14
C ASP A 99 4.53 20.81 1.66
N ALA A 100 3.39 20.37 2.20
CA ALA A 100 3.25 20.03 3.60
C ALA A 100 4.09 18.80 4.00
N ILE A 101 4.11 17.75 3.16
CA ILE A 101 4.96 16.57 3.38
C ILE A 101 6.44 16.97 3.37
N HIS A 102 6.84 17.78 2.39
CA HIS A 102 8.22 18.25 2.25
C HIS A 102 8.66 19.08 3.47
N TYR A 103 7.86 20.07 3.85
CA TYR A 103 8.12 20.89 5.03
C TYR A 103 8.25 20.03 6.30
N PHE A 104 7.37 19.04 6.46
CA PHE A 104 7.44 18.13 7.61
C PHE A 104 8.69 17.24 7.57
N ALA A 105 9.07 16.73 6.39
CA ALA A 105 10.29 15.96 6.21
C ALA A 105 11.55 16.78 6.55
N GLU A 106 11.61 18.06 6.16
CA GLU A 106 12.70 18.98 6.53
C GLU A 106 12.78 19.16 8.05
N LEU A 107 11.65 19.40 8.72
CA LEU A 107 11.59 19.50 10.19
C LEU A 107 12.07 18.23 10.90
N CYS A 108 11.83 17.06 10.30
CA CYS A 108 12.28 15.77 10.83
C CYS A 108 13.80 15.60 10.71
N ARG A 109 14.44 16.16 9.66
CA ARG A 109 15.91 16.15 9.54
C ARG A 109 16.57 17.01 10.62
N GLU A 110 15.90 18.08 11.04
CA GLU A 110 16.41 19.00 12.05
C GLU A 110 16.19 18.51 13.50
N ASN A 111 15.15 17.70 13.76
CA ASN A 111 14.80 17.19 15.09
C ASN A 111 14.99 15.67 15.20
N LYS A 112 15.91 15.23 16.07
CA LYS A 112 16.30 13.81 16.21
C LYS A 112 15.33 12.92 16.98
N ASP A 113 14.36 13.48 17.70
CA ASP A 113 13.48 12.70 18.58
C ASP A 113 12.09 12.49 17.94
N GLY A 114 11.78 11.26 17.52
CA GLY A 114 10.44 10.78 17.13
C GLY A 114 9.84 11.35 15.83
N ALA A 115 10.29 12.52 15.37
CA ALA A 115 9.75 13.19 14.19
C ALA A 115 9.95 12.35 12.91
N VAL A 116 11.11 11.71 12.75
CA VAL A 116 11.44 10.86 11.60
C VAL A 116 10.42 9.74 11.38
N MET A 117 9.95 9.10 12.46
CA MET A 117 8.93 8.06 12.39
C MET A 117 7.60 8.62 11.87
N HIS A 118 7.15 9.76 12.38
CA HIS A 118 5.93 10.41 11.90
C HIS A 118 6.06 10.85 10.44
N GLY A 119 7.25 11.30 10.03
CA GLY A 119 7.53 11.71 8.65
C GLY A 119 7.46 10.53 7.70
N SER A 120 8.11 9.43 8.06
CA SER A 120 8.05 8.17 7.32
C SER A 120 6.60 7.66 7.20
N ASN A 121 5.82 7.69 8.27
CA ASN A 121 4.42 7.28 8.23
C ASN A 121 3.56 8.16 7.30
N LEU A 122 3.82 9.47 7.26
CA LEU A 122 3.14 10.37 6.33
C LEU A 122 3.49 10.02 4.87
N VAL A 123 4.75 9.74 4.58
CA VAL A 123 5.19 9.29 3.24
C VAL A 123 4.55 7.95 2.87
N LYS A 124 4.57 6.95 3.77
CA LYS A 124 3.92 5.65 3.58
C LYS A 124 2.42 5.76 3.28
N LEU A 125 1.76 6.80 3.79
CA LEU A 125 0.32 7.05 3.62
C LEU A 125 0.00 8.05 2.50
N SER A 126 0.98 8.47 1.70
CA SER A 126 0.81 9.47 0.65
C SER A 126 1.17 8.93 -0.72
N LYS A 127 0.54 9.46 -1.77
CA LYS A 127 0.80 9.08 -3.17
C LYS A 127 0.45 10.23 -4.12
N PRO A 128 1.10 10.37 -5.29
CA PRO A 128 0.62 11.31 -6.28
C PRO A 128 -0.70 10.81 -6.89
N LEU A 129 -1.45 11.69 -7.56
CA LEU A 129 -2.67 11.29 -8.29
C LEU A 129 -2.36 10.25 -9.38
N SER A 130 -1.26 10.44 -10.09
CA SER A 130 -0.73 9.51 -11.08
C SER A 130 0.79 9.47 -11.02
N GLY A 131 1.39 8.40 -11.53
CA GLY A 131 2.84 8.25 -11.57
C GLY A 131 3.27 6.91 -12.14
N GLU A 132 4.56 6.60 -12.01
CA GLU A 132 5.13 5.36 -12.50
C GLU A 132 5.15 4.30 -11.39
N MET A 133 4.82 3.06 -11.74
CA MET A 133 4.96 1.90 -10.88
C MET A 133 5.92 0.90 -11.52
N GLN A 134 6.91 0.45 -10.76
CA GLN A 134 7.83 -0.59 -11.22
C GLN A 134 7.19 -1.98 -11.10
N ILE A 135 7.20 -2.72 -12.20
CA ILE A 135 6.72 -4.11 -12.29
C ILE A 135 7.82 -4.95 -12.96
N GLY A 136 8.56 -5.69 -12.14
CA GLY A 136 9.76 -6.37 -12.62
C GLY A 136 10.76 -5.34 -13.17
N GLU A 137 11.06 -5.44 -14.46
CA GLU A 137 11.98 -4.53 -15.17
C GLU A 137 11.27 -3.37 -15.89
N SER A 138 9.93 -3.34 -15.89
CA SER A 138 9.15 -2.32 -16.60
C SER A 138 8.61 -1.23 -15.67
N LEU A 139 8.54 0.00 -16.18
CA LEU A 139 7.81 1.10 -15.56
C LEU A 139 6.47 1.26 -16.28
N VAL A 140 5.39 1.33 -15.50
CA VAL A 140 4.03 1.46 -16.01
C VAL A 140 3.39 2.71 -15.40
N GLU A 141 2.86 3.58 -16.26
CA GLU A 141 2.10 4.75 -15.83
C GLU A 141 0.74 4.33 -15.26
N LYS A 142 0.33 4.94 -14.15
CA LYS A 142 -0.89 4.58 -13.45
C LYS A 142 -1.63 5.79 -12.89
N ASP A 143 -2.95 5.79 -13.01
CA ASP A 143 -3.83 6.68 -12.25
C ASP A 143 -4.14 6.05 -10.88
N PHE A 144 -3.30 6.39 -9.90
CA PHE A 144 -3.43 5.88 -8.54
C PHE A 144 -4.69 6.39 -7.83
N TYR A 145 -5.26 7.51 -8.27
CA TYR A 145 -6.43 8.10 -7.64
C TYR A 145 -7.69 7.23 -7.87
N GLN A 146 -7.76 6.51 -8.99
CA GLN A 146 -8.84 5.54 -9.24
C GLN A 146 -8.82 4.36 -8.27
N GLU A 147 -7.65 4.04 -7.69
CA GLU A 147 -7.51 2.88 -6.83
C GLU A 147 -8.20 3.07 -5.49
N ASN A 148 -8.44 4.32 -5.06
CA ASN A 148 -8.97 4.64 -3.73
C ASN A 148 -8.31 3.77 -2.65
N GLU A 149 -6.98 3.80 -2.63
CA GLU A 149 -6.12 2.91 -1.87
C GLU A 149 -6.28 3.18 -0.37
N TRP A 150 -6.29 2.10 0.41
CA TRP A 150 -6.20 2.10 1.86
C TRP A 150 -4.97 1.30 2.26
N ARG A 151 -4.20 1.80 3.21
CA ARG A 151 -2.97 1.16 3.68
C ARG A 151 -3.07 0.84 5.16
N PHE A 152 -2.63 -0.35 5.50
CA PHE A 152 -2.12 -0.63 6.82
C PHE A 152 -0.60 -0.47 6.79
N VAL A 153 -0.09 0.38 7.67
CA VAL A 153 1.34 0.61 7.86
C VAL A 153 1.68 0.27 9.30
N SER A 154 2.74 -0.52 9.50
CA SER A 154 3.27 -0.75 10.84
C SER A 154 3.79 0.58 11.40
N SER A 155 3.46 0.86 12.66
CA SER A 155 3.96 2.02 13.40
C SER A 155 5.16 1.68 14.27
N SER A 156 5.94 0.65 13.91
CA SER A 156 7.06 0.26 14.77
C SER A 156 8.18 1.29 14.68
N GLU A 157 8.84 1.54 15.82
CA GLU A 157 9.86 2.59 15.98
C GLU A 157 11.20 2.23 15.30
N ASN A 158 11.27 1.10 14.59
CA ASN A 158 12.53 0.61 14.03
C ASN A 158 12.84 1.24 12.67
N GLU A 159 14.04 1.82 12.55
CA GLU A 159 14.58 2.42 11.32
C GLU A 159 14.70 1.42 10.15
N GLU A 160 14.67 0.10 10.43
CA GLU A 160 14.76 -0.98 9.44
C GLU A 160 13.53 -1.12 8.53
N GLU A 161 12.48 -0.29 8.71
CA GLU A 161 11.25 -0.36 7.90
C GLU A 161 11.35 0.37 6.53
N MET A 162 12.45 1.06 6.23
CA MET A 162 12.62 1.78 4.96
C MET A 162 13.81 1.24 4.18
N LEU A 163 13.57 0.72 2.99
CA LEU A 163 14.62 0.15 2.15
C LEU A 163 14.83 1.01 0.91
N ARG A 164 16.10 1.30 0.59
CA ARG A 164 16.47 1.83 -0.72
C ARG A 164 16.14 0.79 -1.79
N GLN A 165 15.85 1.25 -3.00
CA GLN A 165 15.46 0.39 -4.12
C GLN A 165 16.46 -0.75 -4.37
N SER A 166 17.76 -0.47 -4.33
CA SER A 166 18.80 -1.48 -4.56
C SER A 166 18.73 -2.64 -3.57
N ASP A 167 18.67 -2.34 -2.27
CA ASP A 167 18.56 -3.35 -1.22
C ASP A 167 17.22 -4.10 -1.28
N PHE A 168 16.12 -3.40 -1.56
CA PHE A 168 14.82 -4.05 -1.78
C PHE A 168 14.89 -5.06 -2.94
N LEU A 169 15.48 -4.69 -4.07
CA LEU A 169 15.55 -5.57 -5.24
C LEU A 169 16.47 -6.77 -5.01
N GLU A 170 17.58 -6.61 -4.29
CA GLU A 170 18.53 -7.68 -3.99
C GLU A 170 17.99 -8.65 -2.92
N ASN A 171 17.37 -8.14 -1.86
CA ASN A 171 17.03 -8.90 -0.65
C ASN A 171 15.51 -9.04 -0.40
N ARG A 172 14.68 -8.83 -1.42
CA ARG A 172 13.20 -8.78 -1.34
C ARG A 172 12.56 -9.88 -0.50
N GLU A 173 12.94 -11.14 -0.74
CA GLU A 173 12.31 -12.28 -0.06
C GLU A 173 12.66 -12.34 1.42
N GLN A 174 13.91 -12.01 1.78
CA GLN A 174 14.35 -11.96 3.17
C GLN A 174 13.64 -10.83 3.93
N HIS A 175 13.55 -9.65 3.31
CA HIS A 175 12.84 -8.50 3.87
C HIS A 175 11.34 -8.78 4.05
N ASN A 176 10.70 -9.40 3.04
CA ASN A 176 9.30 -9.82 3.16
C ASN A 176 9.08 -10.85 4.27
N LYS A 177 10.02 -11.77 4.48
CA LYS A 177 9.95 -12.75 5.57
C LYS A 177 10.03 -12.07 6.93
N ASN A 178 10.92 -11.09 7.09
CA ASN A 178 11.06 -10.32 8.32
C ASN A 178 9.80 -9.48 8.61
N ALA A 179 9.17 -8.91 7.57
CA ALA A 179 7.95 -8.11 7.69
C ALA A 179 6.70 -8.92 8.14
N GLN A 180 6.73 -10.26 8.09
CA GLN A 180 5.60 -11.11 8.52
C GLN A 180 5.26 -10.99 10.01
N VAL A 181 6.15 -10.40 10.82
CA VAL A 181 5.87 -10.06 12.22
C VAL A 181 4.67 -9.11 12.35
N HIS A 182 4.42 -8.29 11.32
CA HIS A 182 3.25 -7.41 11.25
C HIS A 182 2.11 -8.13 10.55
N ASN A 183 1.24 -8.77 11.34
CA ASN A 183 0.09 -9.49 10.84
C ASN A 183 -1.24 -8.76 11.14
N LEU A 184 -2.13 -8.73 10.15
CA LEU A 184 -3.50 -8.26 10.29
C LEU A 184 -4.44 -9.45 10.35
N LYS A 185 -5.04 -9.65 11.51
CA LYS A 185 -6.02 -10.72 11.73
C LYS A 185 -7.43 -10.22 11.45
N PHE A 186 -8.25 -11.14 10.98
CA PHE A 186 -9.69 -10.95 10.81
C PHE A 186 -10.41 -12.23 11.24
N SER A 187 -11.68 -12.08 11.54
CA SER A 187 -12.60 -13.17 11.82
C SER A 187 -13.46 -13.46 10.57
N PRO A 188 -14.08 -14.66 10.47
CA PRO A 188 -15.02 -14.94 9.39
C PRO A 188 -16.15 -13.91 9.26
N SER A 189 -16.58 -13.28 10.36
CA SER A 189 -17.63 -12.25 10.35
C SER A 189 -17.20 -10.92 9.72
N ASP A 190 -15.89 -10.66 9.63
CA ASP A 190 -15.35 -9.46 8.97
C ASP A 190 -15.38 -9.59 7.44
N ILE A 191 -15.44 -10.83 6.92
CA ILE A 191 -15.45 -11.15 5.50
C ILE A 191 -16.83 -10.89 4.91
N LYS A 192 -16.86 -10.13 3.82
CA LYS A 192 -18.06 -9.87 3.02
C LYS A 192 -18.00 -10.51 1.64
N TYR A 193 -16.81 -10.61 1.05
CA TYR A 193 -16.64 -11.16 -0.29
C TYR A 193 -15.35 -11.96 -0.40
N ILE A 194 -15.38 -12.98 -1.26
CA ILE A 194 -14.19 -13.67 -1.76
C ILE A 194 -14.32 -13.71 -3.28
N PRO A 195 -14.06 -12.60 -4.00
CA PRO A 195 -14.19 -12.56 -5.45
C PRO A 195 -13.13 -13.45 -6.11
N VAL A 196 -13.57 -14.17 -7.14
CA VAL A 196 -12.71 -14.87 -8.09
C VAL A 196 -13.12 -14.39 -9.47
N ILE A 197 -12.23 -13.67 -10.14
CA ILE A 197 -12.49 -13.09 -11.47
C ILE A 197 -11.87 -14.01 -12.50
N ILE A 198 -12.73 -14.72 -13.21
CA ILE A 198 -12.35 -15.60 -14.31
C ILE A 198 -12.31 -14.71 -15.56
N GLU A 199 -11.16 -14.64 -16.22
CA GLU A 199 -11.11 -14.08 -17.57
C GLU A 199 -11.87 -15.03 -18.49
N ASP A 200 -12.84 -14.51 -19.25
CA ASP A 200 -13.53 -15.31 -20.27
C ASP A 200 -12.48 -15.79 -21.29
N ALA A 201 -12.44 -17.11 -21.50
CA ALA A 201 -11.50 -17.81 -22.38
C ALA A 201 -11.70 -17.49 -23.87
#